data_AF-A0A924TEI2-F1
#
_entry.id   AF-A0A924TEI2-F1
#
_cell.length_a   1.000
_cell.length_b   1.000
_cell.length_c   1.000
_cell.angle_alpha   90.00
_cell.angle_beta   90.00
_cell.angle_gamma   90.00
#
_symmetry.space_group_name_H-M   'P 1'
#
loop_
_entity.id
_entity.type
_entity.pdbx_description
1 polymer ?
#
loop_
_entity_poly.entity_id
_entity_poly.type
_entity_poly.pdbx_seq_one_letter_code
_entity_poly.pdbx_strand_id
1 'polypeptide(L)'
;MTRTLLNVGTALCAATLLALISQSATAQTEAAHKVKSVKSKQGKKADSAISALTPDATGPVTDAQLNIAARVFTGKVDCEFGQNVNIDAINASPGQFRVSFKNVHYLMTPEETSTGAVRLEDKKSGTVWLQIPTKSMLMNHKIGQRMVDGCTHAEQRVAVDPADVAEKTILAQ
;
A
#
# COMPACT_ATOMS: atom_id res chain seq x y z
N MET A 1 -56.61 -51.97 8.62
CA MET A 1 -57.54 -51.11 7.85
C MET A 1 -56.84 -50.68 6.58
N THR A 2 -57.56 -50.83 5.50
CA THR A 2 -57.15 -50.95 4.11
C THR A 2 -56.96 -49.57 3.47
N ARG A 3 -55.87 -49.33 2.72
CA ARG A 3 -55.87 -49.03 1.27
C ARG A 3 -54.61 -48.29 0.78
N THR A 4 -53.79 -49.09 0.11
CA THR A 4 -52.91 -48.84 -1.04
C THR A 4 -53.47 -47.84 -2.07
N LEU A 5 -52.59 -47.11 -2.77
CA LEU A 5 -52.36 -47.10 -4.25
C LEU A 5 -51.47 -45.87 -4.62
N LEU A 6 -50.22 -46.02 -5.08
CA LEU A 6 -49.69 -46.44 -6.40
C LEU A 6 -49.62 -45.30 -7.45
N ASN A 7 -48.41 -44.85 -7.80
CA ASN A 7 -47.74 -45.00 -9.12
C ASN A 7 -46.43 -44.19 -9.13
N VAL A 8 -45.23 -44.75 -9.36
CA VAL A 8 -44.69 -45.43 -10.57
C VAL A 8 -44.61 -44.44 -11.75
N GLY A 9 -43.46 -44.16 -12.37
CA GLY A 9 -42.12 -44.69 -12.23
C GLY A 9 -41.18 -44.13 -13.32
N THR A 10 -39.90 -44.49 -13.22
CA THR A 10 -38.91 -44.70 -14.31
C THR A 10 -38.61 -43.55 -15.27
N ALA A 11 -37.36 -43.14 -15.48
CA ALA A 11 -36.38 -43.99 -16.12
C ALA A 11 -34.93 -43.63 -15.78
N LEU A 12 -34.17 -44.71 -15.57
CA LEU A 12 -32.73 -44.82 -15.48
C LEU A 12 -32.16 -44.80 -16.91
N CYS A 13 -31.17 -43.96 -17.19
CA CYS A 13 -30.30 -44.13 -18.36
C CYS A 13 -28.84 -43.98 -17.91
N ALA A 14 -28.10 -45.07 -18.06
CA ALA A 14 -26.71 -45.21 -17.68
C ALA A 14 -25.78 -44.83 -18.84
N ALA A 15 -24.53 -44.54 -18.45
CA ALA A 15 -23.31 -44.57 -19.25
C ALA A 15 -23.13 -43.51 -20.35
N THR A 16 -22.12 -42.65 -20.18
CA THR A 16 -20.83 -42.80 -20.88
C THR A 16 -19.84 -41.74 -20.42
N LEU A 17 -18.64 -42.20 -20.05
CA LEU A 17 -17.44 -41.39 -19.86
C LEU A 17 -17.02 -40.77 -21.20
N LEU A 18 -16.74 -39.46 -21.24
CA LEU A 18 -15.83 -38.90 -22.25
C LEU A 18 -14.82 -37.98 -21.56
N ALA A 19 -13.61 -38.51 -21.42
CA ALA A 19 -12.41 -37.77 -21.10
C ALA A 19 -12.05 -36.85 -22.28
N LEU A 20 -11.77 -35.57 -22.02
CA LEU A 20 -11.03 -34.72 -22.98
C LEU A 20 -9.58 -34.65 -22.54
N ILE A 21 -8.75 -35.46 -23.20
CA ILE A 21 -7.30 -35.38 -23.19
C ILE A 21 -6.90 -34.83 -24.56
N SER A 22 -6.08 -33.76 -24.52
CA SER A 22 -5.05 -33.30 -25.46
C SER A 22 -5.13 -33.66 -26.94
N GLN A 23 -4.91 -32.65 -27.80
CA GLN A 23 -3.94 -32.69 -28.91
C GLN A 23 -3.83 -31.34 -29.63
N SER A 24 -2.64 -30.75 -29.60
CA SER A 24 -2.11 -29.91 -30.68
C SER A 24 -0.62 -30.22 -30.81
N ALA A 25 -0.22 -30.44 -32.05
CA ALA A 25 0.96 -31.16 -32.49
C ALA A 25 2.33 -30.56 -32.14
N THR A 26 3.30 -31.46 -32.03
CA THR A 26 4.76 -31.24 -32.10
C THR A 26 5.29 -31.48 -33.52
N ALA A 27 6.15 -30.59 -34.02
CA ALA A 27 7.28 -30.81 -34.96
C ALA A 27 7.88 -29.43 -35.29
N GLN A 28 9.19 -29.13 -35.34
CA GLN A 28 10.39 -29.95 -35.48
C GLN A 28 11.66 -29.12 -35.18
N THR A 29 12.62 -29.72 -34.46
CA THR A 29 14.10 -29.68 -34.63
C THR A 29 14.90 -28.36 -34.67
N GLU A 30 15.60 -28.12 -33.55
CA GLU A 30 17.07 -28.11 -33.36
C GLU A 30 17.99 -27.68 -34.52
N ALA A 31 18.67 -26.54 -34.32
CA ALA A 31 20.05 -26.35 -34.75
C ALA A 31 20.79 -25.46 -33.73
N ALA A 32 21.72 -26.08 -33.01
CA ALA A 32 22.63 -25.45 -32.09
C ALA A 32 23.51 -24.39 -32.80
N HIS A 33 23.54 -23.17 -32.26
CA HIS A 33 24.69 -22.27 -32.44
C HIS A 33 25.20 -21.80 -31.08
N LYS A 34 26.35 -22.36 -30.74
CA LYS A 34 27.23 -22.03 -29.62
C LYS A 34 27.71 -20.57 -29.79
N VAL A 35 27.29 -19.66 -28.92
CA VAL A 35 27.97 -18.37 -28.73
C VAL A 35 28.45 -18.24 -27.30
N LYS A 36 29.77 -18.10 -27.20
CA LYS A 36 30.59 -18.10 -25.99
C LYS A 36 30.16 -17.01 -25.02
N SER A 37 30.22 -17.36 -23.74
CA SER A 37 30.24 -16.43 -22.62
C SER A 37 31.29 -15.33 -22.84
N VAL A 38 30.90 -14.07 -22.70
CA VAL A 38 31.82 -12.99 -22.34
C VAL A 38 31.44 -12.54 -20.94
N LYS A 39 32.28 -12.96 -20.01
CA LYS A 39 32.34 -12.46 -18.64
C LYS A 39 33.04 -11.10 -18.68
N SER A 40 32.28 -10.03 -18.46
CA SER A 40 32.85 -8.71 -18.19
C SER A 40 32.70 -8.40 -16.71
N LYS A 41 33.83 -8.49 -16.01
CA LYS A 41 34.04 -7.96 -14.66
C LYS A 41 34.02 -6.42 -14.69
N GLN A 42 33.81 -5.89 -13.49
CA GLN A 42 34.33 -4.62 -12.98
C GLN A 42 33.42 -3.40 -13.07
N GLY A 43 32.60 -3.27 -12.02
CA GLY A 43 32.60 -2.14 -11.10
C GLY A 43 32.77 -0.74 -11.69
N LYS A 44 31.68 0.02 -11.64
CA LYS A 44 31.76 1.45 -11.31
C LYS A 44 30.74 1.77 -10.23
N LYS A 45 31.20 2.68 -9.39
CA LYS A 45 30.76 3.07 -8.07
C LYS A 45 29.26 3.40 -8.02
N ALA A 46 28.72 3.18 -6.83
CA ALA A 46 27.58 3.91 -6.31
C ALA A 46 27.74 5.40 -6.65
N ASP A 47 26.99 5.84 -7.64
CA ASP A 47 26.45 7.19 -7.63
C ASP A 47 25.02 7.01 -7.14
N SER A 48 24.90 6.89 -5.81
CA SER A 48 23.67 7.24 -5.13
C SER A 48 23.41 8.67 -5.54
N ALA A 49 22.57 8.85 -6.55
CA ALA A 49 21.91 10.11 -6.80
C ALA A 49 21.09 10.41 -5.54
N ILE A 50 21.76 11.02 -4.56
CA ILE A 50 21.13 11.88 -3.58
C ILE A 50 20.59 13.00 -4.46
N SER A 51 19.39 12.78 -4.98
CA SER A 51 18.53 13.86 -5.42
C SER A 51 18.34 14.69 -4.16
N ALA A 52 19.18 15.71 -4.03
CA ALA A 52 18.97 16.79 -3.10
C ALA A 52 17.61 17.36 -3.50
N LEU A 53 16.56 16.87 -2.84
CA LEU A 53 15.25 17.50 -2.83
C LEU A 53 15.46 18.84 -2.15
N THR A 54 15.95 19.81 -2.92
CA THR A 54 15.72 21.22 -2.65
C THR A 54 14.22 21.39 -2.49
N PRO A 55 13.73 22.05 -1.43
CA PRO A 55 12.32 22.33 -1.25
C PRO A 55 11.91 23.37 -2.28
N ASP A 56 11.71 22.93 -3.52
CA ASP A 56 11.23 23.78 -4.59
C ASP A 56 9.87 23.27 -5.07
N ALA A 57 8.92 24.19 -5.11
CA ALA A 57 7.54 24.08 -5.57
C ALA A 57 6.55 23.28 -4.71
N THR A 58 6.33 23.77 -3.49
CA THR A 58 4.96 23.97 -2.98
C THR A 58 4.90 25.40 -2.45
N GLY A 59 3.81 26.13 -2.70
CA GLY A 59 3.62 27.48 -2.16
C GLY A 59 3.70 27.52 -0.63
N PRO A 60 3.64 28.72 -0.01
CA PRO A 60 3.72 28.83 1.44
C PRO A 60 2.63 27.97 2.11
N VAL A 61 3.03 27.24 3.16
CA VAL A 61 2.12 26.43 3.97
C VAL A 61 1.15 27.37 4.70
N THR A 62 -0.16 27.14 4.56
CA THR A 62 -1.19 27.96 5.20
C THR A 62 -1.39 27.59 6.67
N ASP A 63 -2.04 28.47 7.45
CA ASP A 63 -2.35 28.18 8.86
C ASP A 63 -3.22 26.93 9.03
N ALA A 64 -4.15 26.68 8.10
CA ALA A 64 -4.95 25.46 8.07
C ALA A 64 -4.07 24.22 7.86
N GLN A 65 -3.11 24.29 6.94
CA GLN A 65 -2.16 23.21 6.71
C GLN A 65 -1.22 23.00 7.91
N LEU A 66 -0.80 24.07 8.60
CA LEU A 66 -0.04 23.96 9.86
C LEU A 66 -0.85 23.28 10.97
N ASN A 67 -2.14 23.57 11.05
CA ASN A 67 -3.06 22.92 11.98
C ASN A 67 -3.22 21.41 11.72
N ILE A 68 -3.13 20.99 10.46
CA ILE A 68 -3.12 19.57 10.07
C ILE A 68 -1.73 18.97 10.36
N ALA A 69 -0.65 19.70 10.06
CA ALA A 69 0.72 19.27 10.33
C ALA A 69 0.94 18.90 11.81
N ALA A 70 0.33 19.63 12.74
CA ALA A 70 0.39 19.34 14.16
C ALA A 70 -0.21 17.98 14.57
N ARG A 71 -1.01 17.34 13.70
CA ARG A 71 -1.65 16.04 13.93
C ARG A 71 -0.95 14.88 13.21
N VAL A 72 0.08 15.16 12.42
CA VAL A 72 0.84 14.15 11.67
C VAL A 72 1.69 13.34 12.64
N PHE A 73 1.56 12.02 12.58
CA PHE A 73 2.46 11.14 13.31
C PHE A 73 3.79 11.01 12.56
N THR A 74 4.89 11.14 13.29
CA THR A 74 6.25 11.12 12.74
C THR A 74 7.01 9.89 13.22
N GLY A 75 8.16 9.62 12.61
CA GLY A 75 9.00 8.45 12.85
C GLY A 75 8.74 7.30 11.89
N LYS A 76 9.40 6.18 12.18
CA LYS A 76 9.26 4.94 11.41
C LYS A 76 8.01 4.19 11.86
N VAL A 77 7.20 3.80 10.89
CA VAL A 77 5.98 3.01 11.10
C VAL A 77 6.05 1.70 10.32
N ASP A 78 5.71 0.61 11.02
CA ASP A 78 5.57 -0.71 10.41
C ASP A 78 4.16 -0.87 9.82
N CYS A 79 4.11 -1.48 8.64
CA CYS A 79 2.93 -1.67 7.81
C CYS A 79 2.69 -3.15 7.52
N GLU A 80 1.60 -3.45 6.83
CA GLU A 80 1.32 -4.81 6.38
C GLU A 80 2.44 -5.37 5.48
N PHE A 81 2.51 -6.71 5.39
CA PHE A 81 3.51 -7.43 4.59
C PHE A 81 4.98 -7.08 4.92
N GLY A 82 5.25 -6.71 6.17
CA GLY A 82 6.60 -6.39 6.66
C GLY A 82 7.21 -5.16 5.99
N GLN A 83 6.38 -4.28 5.39
CA GLN A 83 6.83 -3.01 4.84
C GLN A 83 6.95 -1.96 5.94
N ASN A 84 7.69 -0.88 5.69
CA ASN A 84 7.78 0.25 6.60
C ASN A 84 7.83 1.57 5.81
N VAL A 85 7.42 2.65 6.48
CA VAL A 85 7.51 4.03 6.00
C VAL A 85 8.15 4.87 7.11
N ASN A 86 8.96 5.86 6.74
CA ASN A 86 9.49 6.84 7.68
C ASN A 86 8.94 8.23 7.37
N ILE A 87 8.43 8.94 8.37
CA ILE A 87 7.87 10.29 8.24
C ILE A 87 8.67 11.25 9.11
N ASP A 88 9.36 12.21 8.50
CA ASP A 88 10.15 13.21 9.20
C ASP A 88 9.58 14.61 8.97
N ALA A 89 9.46 15.40 10.04
CA ALA A 89 9.22 16.85 9.90
C ALA A 89 10.49 17.55 9.37
N ILE A 90 10.33 18.56 8.54
CA ILE A 90 11.45 19.28 7.94
C ILE A 90 11.67 20.59 8.70
N ASN A 91 12.78 20.70 9.44
CA ASN A 91 13.11 21.90 10.22
C ASN A 91 13.20 23.18 9.38
N ALA A 92 13.70 23.06 8.14
CA ALA A 92 13.83 24.19 7.22
C ALA A 92 12.49 24.62 6.59
N SER A 93 11.42 23.84 6.77
CA SER A 93 10.12 24.08 6.15
C SER A 93 9.01 23.58 7.07
N PRO A 94 8.64 24.38 8.09
CA PRO A 94 7.59 24.02 9.03
C PRO A 94 6.29 23.63 8.30
N GLY A 95 5.67 22.55 8.74
CA GLY A 95 4.46 22.01 8.13
C GLY A 95 4.67 21.11 6.92
N GLN A 96 5.88 21.01 6.37
CA GLN A 96 6.21 20.02 5.34
C GLN A 96 6.89 18.79 5.94
N PHE A 97 6.69 17.66 5.29
CA PHE A 97 7.17 16.37 5.75
C PHE A 97 7.95 15.66 4.65
N ARG A 98 9.00 14.96 5.05
CA ARG A 98 9.67 13.97 4.21
C ARG A 98 9.08 12.61 4.52
N VAL A 99 8.40 12.01 3.54
CA VAL A 99 7.91 10.64 3.63
C VAL A 99 8.83 9.74 2.83
N SER A 100 9.42 8.75 3.48
CA SER A 100 10.40 7.84 2.89
C SER A 100 9.82 6.44 2.82
N PHE A 101 9.81 5.86 1.63
CA PHE A 101 9.36 4.49 1.40
C PHE A 101 10.32 3.79 0.44
N LYS A 102 10.86 2.65 0.85
CA LYS A 102 11.95 1.95 0.14
C LYS A 102 13.11 2.93 -0.10
N ASN A 103 13.52 3.12 -1.35
CA ASN A 103 14.61 4.02 -1.74
C ASN A 103 14.10 5.34 -2.33
N VAL A 104 12.86 5.73 -2.03
CA VAL A 104 12.23 6.94 -2.57
C VAL A 104 11.81 7.85 -1.42
N HIS A 105 12.03 9.16 -1.62
CA HIS A 105 11.63 10.20 -0.69
C HIS A 105 10.65 11.15 -1.37
N TYR A 106 9.59 11.48 -0.65
CA TYR A 106 8.55 12.40 -1.09
C TYR A 106 8.56 13.62 -0.17
N LEU A 107 8.60 14.81 -0.77
CA LEU A 107 8.35 16.05 -0.06
C LEU A 107 6.86 16.31 -0.10
N MET A 108 6.19 16.13 1.04
CA MET A 108 4.73 16.19 1.11
C MET A 108 4.26 17.40 1.91
N THR A 109 3.16 17.99 1.45
CA THR A 109 2.47 19.10 2.11
C THR A 109 1.10 18.63 2.61
N PRO A 110 0.64 19.07 3.78
CA PRO A 110 -0.70 18.79 4.25
C PRO A 110 -1.76 19.36 3.31
N GLU A 111 -2.86 18.63 3.12
CA GLU A 111 -4.02 19.07 2.36
C GLU A 111 -5.27 18.97 3.24
N GLU A 112 -6.15 19.96 3.12
CA GLU A 112 -7.41 19.97 3.87
C GLU A 112 -8.31 18.81 3.42
N THR A 113 -8.94 18.17 4.40
CA THR A 113 -9.89 17.08 4.17
C THR A 113 -11.20 17.38 4.87
N SER A 114 -12.31 17.01 4.23
CA SER A 114 -13.64 17.16 4.82
C SER A 114 -13.91 16.17 5.96
N THR A 115 -13.20 15.04 5.98
CA THR A 115 -13.37 13.97 6.99
C THR A 115 -12.51 14.18 8.24
N GLY A 116 -11.63 15.18 8.24
CA GLY A 116 -10.66 15.42 9.31
C GLY A 116 -9.50 14.43 9.34
N ALA A 117 -9.39 13.53 8.35
CA ALA A 117 -8.23 12.66 8.19
C ALA A 117 -7.00 13.50 7.80
N VAL A 118 -5.83 13.11 8.30
CA VAL A 118 -4.57 13.75 7.90
C VAL A 118 -4.21 13.23 6.51
N ARG A 119 -4.11 14.15 5.54
CA ARG A 119 -3.67 13.87 4.17
C ARG A 119 -2.41 14.68 3.88
N LEU A 120 -1.32 14.01 3.54
CA LEU A 120 -0.12 14.64 3.01
C LEU A 120 0.01 14.29 1.53
N GLU A 121 0.36 15.25 0.70
CA GLU A 121 0.45 15.05 -0.73
C GLU A 121 1.75 15.63 -1.30
N ASP A 122 2.41 14.84 -2.14
CA ASP A 122 3.37 15.32 -3.12
C ASP A 122 2.65 15.43 -4.47
N LYS A 123 2.21 16.64 -4.82
CA LYS A 123 1.47 16.92 -6.06
C LYS A 123 2.26 16.55 -7.32
N LYS A 124 3.60 16.62 -7.26
CA LYS A 124 4.47 16.30 -8.41
C LYS A 124 4.44 14.81 -8.71
N SER A 125 4.64 13.97 -7.71
CA SER A 125 4.59 12.50 -7.89
C SER A 125 3.17 11.93 -7.88
N GLY A 126 2.19 12.65 -7.30
CA GLY A 126 0.86 12.13 -7.04
C GLY A 126 0.79 11.18 -5.85
N THR A 127 1.83 11.17 -5.02
CA THR A 127 1.91 10.31 -3.84
C THR A 127 1.18 10.96 -2.68
N VAL A 128 0.32 10.18 -2.03
CA VAL A 128 -0.53 10.60 -0.93
C VAL A 128 -0.29 9.68 0.26
N TRP A 129 0.04 10.29 1.39
CA TRP A 129 -0.02 9.65 2.69
C TRP A 129 -1.36 9.98 3.34
N LEU A 130 -2.10 8.96 3.74
CA LEU A 130 -3.38 9.11 4.43
C LEU A 130 -3.28 8.47 5.81
N GLN A 131 -3.53 9.27 6.84
CA GLN A 131 -3.58 8.86 8.23
C GLN A 131 -5.01 8.98 8.73
N ILE A 132 -5.60 7.83 9.05
CA ILE A 132 -6.91 7.69 9.68
C ILE A 132 -6.73 7.22 11.13
N PRO A 133 -7.78 7.22 11.98
CA PRO A 133 -7.61 6.94 13.40
C PRO A 133 -6.99 5.58 13.73
N THR A 134 -7.28 4.55 12.94
CA THR A 134 -6.87 3.16 13.23
C THR A 134 -5.65 2.69 12.46
N LYS A 135 -5.34 3.32 11.32
CA LYS A 135 -4.22 2.96 10.45
C LYS A 135 -3.82 4.08 9.50
N SER A 136 -2.76 3.86 8.75
CA SER A 136 -2.28 4.77 7.72
C SER A 136 -1.86 4.01 6.47
N MET A 137 -1.79 4.71 5.35
CA MET A 137 -1.51 4.12 4.04
C MET A 137 -0.79 5.12 3.14
N LEU A 138 0.05 4.59 2.25
CA LEU A 138 0.70 5.35 1.18
C LEU A 138 0.14 4.89 -0.16
N MET A 139 -0.28 5.84 -0.99
CA MET A 139 -0.90 5.59 -2.28
C MET A 139 -0.32 6.51 -3.34
N ASN A 140 -0.15 6.01 -4.55
CA ASN A 140 -0.03 6.86 -5.73
C ASN A 140 -1.42 7.09 -6.31
N HIS A 141 -1.98 8.27 -6.08
CA HIS A 141 -3.34 8.61 -6.51
C HIS A 141 -3.45 8.74 -8.03
N LYS A 142 -2.39 9.20 -8.72
CA LYS A 142 -2.40 9.38 -10.18
C LYS A 142 -2.65 8.08 -10.94
N ILE A 143 -2.09 6.98 -10.45
CA ILE A 143 -2.23 5.65 -11.07
C ILE A 143 -3.18 4.72 -10.27
N GLY A 144 -3.81 5.23 -9.21
CA GLY A 144 -4.71 4.45 -8.35
C GLY A 144 -4.05 3.28 -7.62
N GLN A 145 -2.73 3.33 -7.37
CA GLN A 145 -1.98 2.22 -6.79
C GLN A 145 -1.73 2.44 -5.30
N ARG A 146 -2.15 1.47 -4.48
CA ARG A 146 -1.78 1.42 -3.05
C ARG A 146 -0.38 0.82 -2.91
N MET A 147 0.55 1.60 -2.36
CA MET A 147 1.95 1.21 -2.22
C MET A 147 2.18 0.44 -0.91
N VAL A 148 1.60 0.94 0.18
CA VAL A 148 1.51 0.26 1.47
C VAL A 148 0.19 0.56 2.16
N ASP A 149 -0.30 -0.40 2.95
CA ASP A 149 -1.48 -0.30 3.79
C ASP A 149 -1.18 -0.81 5.20
N GLY A 150 -2.09 -0.51 6.13
CA GLY A 150 -2.07 -1.04 7.49
C GLY A 150 -0.85 -0.61 8.28
N CYS A 151 -0.32 0.58 7.99
CA CYS A 151 0.70 1.20 8.81
C CYS A 151 0.06 1.63 10.13
N THR A 152 0.59 1.20 11.27
CA THR A 152 0.00 1.53 12.58
C THR A 152 1.05 2.13 13.51
N HIS A 153 0.93 3.44 13.74
CA HIS A 153 1.71 4.19 14.72
C HIS A 153 1.32 3.81 16.16
N ALA A 154 2.18 4.07 17.13
CA ALA A 154 1.93 3.75 18.54
C ALA A 154 0.63 4.43 19.04
N GLU A 155 0.44 5.68 18.65
CA GLU A 155 -0.73 6.51 18.97
C GLU A 155 -2.04 5.90 18.44
N GLN A 156 -1.98 5.20 17.31
CA GLN A 156 -3.14 4.54 16.71
C GLN A 156 -3.43 3.18 17.38
N ARG A 157 -2.40 2.50 17.90
CA ARG A 157 -2.59 1.23 18.64
C ARG A 157 -3.37 1.47 19.93
N VAL A 158 -2.99 2.51 20.68
CA VAL A 158 -3.66 2.95 21.90
C VAL A 158 -5.13 3.31 21.63
N ALA A 159 -5.42 3.97 20.50
CA ALA A 159 -6.79 4.35 20.14
C ALA A 159 -7.70 3.16 19.77
N VAL A 160 -7.13 2.00 19.44
CA VAL A 160 -7.88 0.79 19.05
C VAL A 160 -8.02 -0.18 20.23
N ASP A 161 -7.24 -0.03 21.31
CA ASP A 161 -7.42 -0.81 22.52
C ASP A 161 -8.61 -0.26 23.34
N PRO A 162 -9.70 -1.03 23.54
CA PRO A 162 -10.84 -0.58 24.32
C PRO A 162 -10.51 -0.28 25.79
N ALA A 163 -9.39 -0.76 26.33
CA ALA A 163 -8.98 -0.47 27.70
C ALA A 163 -8.48 0.98 27.88
N ASP A 164 -7.82 1.57 26.88
CA ASP A 164 -7.23 2.91 26.97
C ASP A 164 -8.25 4.04 26.67
N VAL A 165 -9.29 3.76 25.88
CA VAL A 165 -10.37 4.73 25.62
C VAL A 165 -11.17 5.04 26.90
N ALA A 166 -11.25 4.08 27.83
CA ALA A 166 -11.92 4.26 29.11
C ALA A 166 -11.16 5.22 30.04
N GLU A 167 -9.83 5.08 30.15
CA GLU A 167 -9.02 5.93 31.05
C GLU A 167 -9.00 7.39 30.59
N LYS A 168 -8.88 7.64 29.28
CA LYS A 168 -8.88 9.00 28.73
C LYS A 168 -10.24 9.70 28.81
N THR A 169 -11.34 8.94 28.84
CA THR A 169 -12.70 9.49 29.01
C THR A 169 -12.98 9.83 30.48
N ILE A 170 -12.42 9.08 31.42
CA ILE A 170 -12.63 9.29 32.87
C ILE A 170 -11.86 10.50 33.40
N LEU A 171 -10.70 10.86 32.82
CA LEU A 171 -9.94 12.04 33.25
C LEU A 171 -10.39 13.37 32.62
N ALA A 172 -11.32 13.33 31.67
CA ALA A 172 -11.83 14.52 30.98
C ALA A 172 -13.17 15.04 31.55
N GLN A 173 -13.60 14.54 32.72
CA GLN A 173 -14.77 15.00 33.46
C GLN A 173 -14.37 15.77 34.72
#